data_AF-A0A2R5HFC4-F1
#
_entry.id   AF-A0A2R5HFC4-F1
#
_cell.length_a   1.000
_cell.length_b   1.000
_cell.length_c   1.000
_cell.angle_alpha   90.00
_cell.angle_beta   90.00
_cell.angle_gamma   90.00
#
_symmetry.space_group_name_H-M   'P 1'
#
loop_
_entity.id
_entity.type
_entity.pdbx_description
1 polymer ?
#
loop_
_entity_poly.entity_id
_entity_poly.type
_entity_poly.pdbx_seq_one_letter_code
_entity_poly.pdbx_strand_id
1 'polypeptide(L)'
;MKAKNTLFIAVASLLLILEAFPIKAEALSPANLSSNDNSLPRRDAVDIASYQSWMTQADFNSLKASGVKSIVVKISEGNYYINPYAKSQIDMAKSAGLNIAVYHYARFDYSNNPTQEGNYFASATKALGLPVSTVMIEDAEQDGYNGNWTIASQQFAQALRNNGFKKPRYYTSQSWLASGIMDASILGASNIWVAQYLYGKPSASRLQNAAYGAWQYSSQMYFQGTANLQRHPLDVSIDYQNFFGRLQPVIPAQERAVYRLYNPDNHDHLYTSNKTEAQQLADSGWDYEGIAWKTAKSNGQPVYRLYSPSAAYHFYTASKVEKDALEGRGWRAEGFGFYVDGSSPVYRSYEPGTGQHLFTKDAYEHGKLLRRAWRDEGLAWRAD
;
A
#
# COMPACT_ATOMS: atom_id res chain seq x y z
N MET A 1 -19.45 -17.98 -101.79
CA MET A 1 -17.99 -17.81 -101.87
C MET A 1 -17.64 -16.51 -101.15
N LYS A 2 -16.79 -16.57 -100.09
CA LYS A 2 -16.20 -15.46 -99.29
C LYS A 2 -17.19 -14.59 -98.49
N ALA A 3 -16.93 -14.13 -97.26
CA ALA A 3 -15.87 -14.36 -96.28
C ALA A 3 -16.40 -13.89 -94.90
N LYS A 4 -15.84 -14.47 -93.84
CA LYS A 4 -16.07 -14.13 -92.42
C LYS A 4 -15.67 -12.68 -92.12
N ASN A 5 -16.38 -12.03 -91.21
CA ASN A 5 -15.77 -11.11 -90.25
C ASN A 5 -16.54 -11.12 -88.93
N THR A 6 -15.86 -11.69 -87.93
CA THR A 6 -16.25 -11.73 -86.51
C THR A 6 -15.93 -10.38 -85.89
N LEU A 7 -16.90 -9.72 -85.25
CA LEU A 7 -16.65 -8.56 -84.40
C LEU A 7 -16.99 -8.92 -82.94
N PHE A 8 -15.95 -8.93 -82.10
CA PHE A 8 -16.03 -9.11 -80.66
C PHE A 8 -16.72 -7.89 -80.03
N ILE A 9 -17.79 -8.13 -79.27
CA ILE A 9 -18.39 -7.12 -78.38
C ILE A 9 -17.63 -7.20 -77.05
N ALA A 10 -16.82 -6.18 -76.76
CA ALA A 10 -16.23 -5.98 -75.45
C ALA A 10 -17.31 -5.46 -74.49
N VAL A 11 -17.61 -6.21 -73.43
CA VAL A 11 -18.42 -5.73 -72.32
C VAL A 11 -17.52 -4.91 -71.42
N ALA A 12 -17.64 -3.59 -71.48
CA ALA A 12 -17.00 -2.68 -70.53
C ALA A 12 -17.78 -2.74 -69.21
N SER A 13 -17.28 -3.48 -68.23
CA SER A 13 -17.78 -3.43 -66.86
C SER A 13 -17.44 -2.07 -66.26
N LEU A 14 -18.46 -1.22 -66.10
CA LEU A 14 -18.36 0.04 -65.39
C LEU A 14 -18.22 -0.25 -63.88
N LEU A 15 -16.98 -0.40 -63.44
CA LEU A 15 -16.64 -0.47 -62.01
C LEU A 15 -16.76 0.96 -61.44
N LEU A 16 -17.89 1.28 -60.82
CA LEU A 16 -17.97 2.47 -59.97
C LEU A 16 -17.04 2.25 -58.77
N ILE A 17 -15.86 2.87 -58.82
CA ILE A 17 -14.99 3.06 -57.67
C ILE A 17 -15.73 4.04 -56.76
N LEU A 18 -16.41 3.52 -55.74
CA LEU A 18 -16.81 4.32 -54.59
C LEU A 18 -15.49 4.68 -53.88
N GLU A 19 -14.98 5.89 -54.12
CA GLU A 19 -13.89 6.42 -53.31
C GLU A 19 -14.40 6.49 -51.88
N ALA A 20 -13.97 5.52 -51.06
CA ALA A 20 -14.12 5.60 -49.62
C ALA A 20 -13.27 6.78 -49.18
N PHE A 21 -13.91 7.94 -48.99
CA PHE A 21 -13.34 9.02 -48.21
C PHE A 21 -12.81 8.39 -46.92
N PRO A 22 -11.52 8.57 -46.56
CA PRO A 22 -11.03 8.09 -45.30
C PRO A 22 -11.86 8.77 -44.23
N ILE A 23 -12.72 7.99 -43.56
CA ILE A 23 -13.32 8.40 -42.31
C ILE A 23 -12.11 8.70 -41.43
N LYS A 24 -11.86 9.98 -41.14
CA LYS A 24 -10.95 10.38 -40.09
C LYS A 24 -11.34 9.51 -38.90
N ALA A 25 -10.44 8.65 -38.43
CA ALA A 25 -10.61 8.02 -37.15
C ALA A 25 -10.78 9.17 -36.16
N GLU A 26 -12.01 9.43 -35.74
CA GLU A 26 -12.25 10.19 -34.53
C GLU A 26 -11.38 9.52 -33.47
N ALA A 27 -10.66 10.28 -32.66
CA ALA A 27 -9.84 9.72 -31.60
C ALA A 27 -10.77 8.95 -30.65
N LEU A 28 -10.91 7.64 -30.89
CA LEU A 28 -11.84 6.79 -30.16
C LEU A 28 -11.26 6.58 -28.77
N SER A 29 -11.84 7.28 -27.80
CA SER A 29 -11.57 7.01 -26.39
C SER A 29 -11.94 5.55 -26.06
N PRO A 30 -11.30 4.94 -25.05
CA PRO A 30 -11.73 3.62 -24.57
C PRO A 30 -13.23 3.61 -24.28
N ALA A 31 -13.90 2.49 -24.52
CA ALA A 31 -15.34 2.38 -24.24
C ALA A 31 -15.61 2.57 -22.74
N ASN A 32 -16.72 3.22 -22.40
CA ASN A 32 -17.20 3.26 -21.01
C ASN A 32 -17.56 1.85 -20.55
N LEU A 33 -16.90 1.39 -19.50
CA LEU A 33 -17.05 0.06 -18.93
C LEU A 33 -17.79 0.15 -17.59
N SER A 34 -18.58 -0.87 -17.25
CA SER A 34 -19.25 -0.96 -15.94
C SER A 34 -18.67 -2.11 -15.13
N SER A 35 -18.44 -1.88 -13.83
CA SER A 35 -17.86 -2.90 -12.95
C SER A 35 -18.74 -4.13 -12.70
N ASN A 36 -20.03 -4.07 -13.06
CA ASN A 36 -20.96 -5.20 -12.97
C ASN A 36 -20.90 -6.13 -14.21
N ASP A 37 -20.12 -5.77 -15.22
CA ASP A 37 -19.96 -6.53 -16.43
C ASP A 37 -18.94 -7.65 -16.25
N ASN A 38 -19.46 -8.86 -16.03
CA ASN A 38 -18.65 -10.04 -15.75
C ASN A 38 -17.89 -10.58 -16.97
N SER A 39 -18.12 -10.04 -18.17
CA SER A 39 -17.33 -10.42 -19.36
C SER A 39 -15.99 -9.68 -19.44
N LEU A 40 -15.77 -8.65 -18.61
CA LEU A 40 -14.55 -7.84 -18.62
C LEU A 40 -13.40 -8.53 -17.86
N PRO A 41 -12.13 -8.22 -18.21
CA PRO A 41 -10.97 -8.63 -17.43
C PRO A 41 -11.11 -8.27 -15.94
N ARG A 42 -10.38 -8.98 -15.07
CA ARG A 42 -10.35 -8.66 -13.64
C ARG A 42 -9.88 -7.23 -13.42
N ARG A 43 -10.43 -6.60 -12.39
CA ARG A 43 -10.11 -5.22 -11.96
C ARG A 43 -9.22 -5.30 -10.72
N ASP A 44 -8.08 -5.97 -10.84
CA ASP A 44 -7.24 -6.31 -9.70
C ASP A 44 -6.61 -5.06 -9.06
N ALA A 45 -6.33 -4.02 -9.86
CA ALA A 45 -5.80 -2.75 -9.37
C ALA A 45 -6.51 -1.54 -10.00
N VAL A 46 -6.55 -0.45 -9.22
CA VAL A 46 -6.99 0.89 -9.64
C VAL A 46 -5.86 1.86 -9.35
N ASP A 47 -5.53 2.74 -10.29
CA ASP A 47 -4.56 3.80 -10.11
C ASP A 47 -5.21 5.19 -10.05
N ILE A 48 -4.67 6.05 -9.19
CA ILE A 48 -5.24 7.36 -8.85
C ILE A 48 -4.16 8.42 -8.64
N ALA A 49 -4.54 9.67 -8.89
CA ALA A 49 -3.72 10.85 -8.65
C ALA A 49 -4.51 11.93 -7.89
N SER A 50 -3.97 13.15 -7.85
CA SER A 50 -4.68 14.32 -7.31
C SER A 50 -6.01 14.61 -8.02
N TYR A 51 -6.22 14.11 -9.25
CA TYR A 51 -7.48 14.20 -9.99
C TYR A 51 -8.65 13.48 -9.30
N GLN A 52 -8.36 12.48 -8.47
CA GLN A 52 -9.35 11.74 -7.68
C GLN A 52 -9.39 12.20 -6.21
N SER A 53 -9.12 13.49 -5.96
CA SER A 53 -9.23 14.10 -4.63
C SER A 53 -10.63 14.04 -4.03
N TRP A 54 -11.66 13.85 -4.86
CA TRP A 54 -13.06 13.70 -4.47
C TRP A 54 -13.40 12.35 -3.83
N MET A 55 -12.51 11.35 -3.93
CA MET A 55 -12.78 10.01 -3.39
C MET A 55 -12.86 10.02 -1.87
N THR A 56 -13.81 9.26 -1.34
CA THR A 56 -14.10 9.11 0.09
C THR A 56 -13.76 7.69 0.57
N GLN A 57 -13.72 7.47 1.90
CA GLN A 57 -13.50 6.14 2.47
C GLN A 57 -14.52 5.10 1.95
N ALA A 58 -15.77 5.51 1.74
CA ALA A 58 -16.82 4.64 1.20
C ALA A 58 -16.50 4.16 -0.22
N ASP A 59 -15.86 5.02 -1.03
CA ASP A 59 -15.43 4.67 -2.39
C ASP A 59 -14.34 3.59 -2.35
N PHE A 60 -13.32 3.73 -1.49
CA PHE A 60 -12.28 2.70 -1.31
C PHE A 60 -12.86 1.37 -0.79
N ASN A 61 -13.78 1.42 0.17
CA ASN A 61 -14.46 0.22 0.67
C ASN A 61 -15.27 -0.49 -0.44
N SER A 62 -15.97 0.30 -1.27
CA SER A 62 -16.71 -0.20 -2.42
C SER A 62 -15.78 -0.84 -3.46
N LEU A 63 -14.63 -0.21 -3.77
CA LEU A 63 -13.62 -0.80 -4.66
C LEU A 63 -13.16 -2.17 -4.14
N LYS A 64 -12.83 -2.27 -2.84
CA LYS A 64 -12.46 -3.55 -2.21
C LYS A 64 -13.56 -4.60 -2.36
N ALA A 65 -14.80 -4.24 -2.06
CA ALA A 65 -15.94 -5.15 -2.17
C ALA A 65 -16.19 -5.62 -3.61
N SER A 66 -15.86 -4.79 -4.61
CA SER A 66 -15.96 -5.14 -6.04
C SER A 66 -14.83 -6.05 -6.55
N GLY A 67 -13.89 -6.44 -5.68
CA GLY A 67 -12.79 -7.35 -6.00
C GLY A 67 -11.46 -6.66 -6.33
N VAL A 68 -11.38 -5.32 -6.21
CA VAL A 68 -10.10 -4.61 -6.32
C VAL A 68 -9.19 -5.03 -5.17
N LYS A 69 -7.93 -5.32 -5.50
CA LYS A 69 -6.92 -5.78 -4.54
C LYS A 69 -5.94 -4.67 -4.18
N SER A 70 -5.63 -3.80 -5.12
CA SER A 70 -4.56 -2.80 -4.98
C SER A 70 -5.00 -1.42 -5.45
N ILE A 71 -4.54 -0.39 -4.73
CA ILE A 71 -4.57 1.00 -5.18
C ILE A 71 -3.14 1.43 -5.48
N VAL A 72 -2.96 2.08 -6.63
CA VAL A 72 -1.68 2.68 -7.05
C VAL A 72 -1.81 4.20 -6.95
N VAL A 73 -1.06 4.84 -6.05
CA VAL A 73 -1.21 6.28 -5.78
C VAL A 73 -0.06 7.07 -6.39
N LYS A 74 -0.36 8.13 -7.16
CA LYS A 74 0.67 9.10 -7.60
C LYS A 74 1.25 9.79 -6.38
N ILE A 75 2.56 9.75 -6.22
CA ILE A 75 3.24 10.45 -5.12
C ILE A 75 3.90 11.72 -5.61
N SER A 76 4.60 11.64 -6.73
CA SER A 76 5.39 12.75 -7.23
C SER A 76 5.49 12.76 -8.76
N GLU A 77 5.97 13.89 -9.27
CA GLU A 77 6.27 14.12 -10.68
C GLU A 77 7.50 15.02 -10.81
N GLY A 78 8.43 14.63 -11.68
CA GLY A 78 9.71 15.32 -11.81
C GLY A 78 10.46 15.40 -10.47
N ASN A 79 11.12 16.51 -10.22
CA ASN A 79 11.78 16.79 -8.93
C ASN A 79 11.11 17.93 -8.14
N TYR A 80 9.86 18.29 -8.49
CA TYR A 80 9.22 19.51 -8.01
C TYR A 80 7.78 19.31 -7.50
N TYR A 81 7.05 18.29 -7.97
CA TYR A 81 5.64 18.11 -7.60
C TYR A 81 5.45 16.93 -6.65
N ILE A 82 4.69 17.16 -5.57
CA ILE A 82 4.12 16.14 -4.69
C ILE A 82 2.60 16.17 -4.81
N ASN A 83 1.95 15.01 -4.93
CA ASN A 83 0.50 14.91 -4.85
C ASN A 83 0.02 15.29 -3.44
N PRO A 84 -0.72 16.40 -3.26
CA PRO A 84 -1.15 16.86 -1.94
C PRO A 84 -2.20 15.93 -1.29
N TYR A 85 -2.85 15.06 -2.06
CA TYR A 85 -3.86 14.12 -1.58
C TYR A 85 -3.30 12.71 -1.33
N ALA A 86 -2.01 12.46 -1.60
CA ALA A 86 -1.43 11.12 -1.50
C ALA A 86 -1.62 10.52 -0.09
N LYS A 87 -1.41 11.32 0.96
CA LYS A 87 -1.53 10.84 2.36
C LYS A 87 -2.95 10.35 2.67
N SER A 88 -3.98 11.14 2.35
CA SER A 88 -5.37 10.75 2.61
C SER A 88 -5.80 9.57 1.74
N GLN A 89 -5.39 9.55 0.47
CA GLN A 89 -5.65 8.44 -0.44
C GLN A 89 -5.04 7.12 0.06
N ILE A 90 -3.79 7.15 0.53
CA ILE A 90 -3.11 5.99 1.12
C ILE A 90 -3.82 5.53 2.40
N ASP A 91 -4.18 6.45 3.30
CA ASP A 91 -4.82 6.11 4.57
C ASP A 91 -6.20 5.48 4.34
N MET A 92 -6.97 5.99 3.38
CA MET A 92 -8.27 5.43 3.05
C MET A 92 -8.16 4.04 2.40
N ALA A 93 -7.22 3.87 1.47
CA ALA A 93 -6.96 2.57 0.84
C ALA A 93 -6.48 1.52 1.86
N LYS A 94 -5.58 1.89 2.78
CA LYS A 94 -5.15 1.02 3.88
C LYS A 94 -6.32 0.61 4.77
N SER A 95 -7.18 1.56 5.13
CA SER A 95 -8.36 1.31 5.97
C SER A 95 -9.38 0.39 5.30
N ALA A 96 -9.47 0.42 3.96
CA ALA A 96 -10.28 -0.50 3.17
C ALA A 96 -9.64 -1.89 3.00
N GLY A 97 -8.42 -2.13 3.50
CA GLY A 97 -7.70 -3.39 3.32
C GLY A 97 -7.18 -3.62 1.90
N LEU A 98 -6.89 -2.55 1.16
CA LEU A 98 -6.27 -2.59 -0.16
C LEU A 98 -4.75 -2.57 -0.07
N ASN A 99 -4.07 -3.22 -1.01
CA ASN A 99 -2.63 -3.06 -1.19
C ASN A 99 -2.31 -1.65 -1.65
N ILE A 100 -1.15 -1.16 -1.21
CA ILE A 100 -0.63 0.13 -1.66
C ILE A 100 0.59 -0.12 -2.53
N ALA A 101 0.48 0.27 -3.80
CA ALA A 101 1.61 0.58 -4.65
C ALA A 101 1.61 2.10 -4.89
N VAL A 102 2.76 2.62 -5.31
CA VAL A 102 2.91 4.05 -5.56
C VAL A 102 3.62 4.28 -6.87
N TYR A 103 3.34 5.40 -7.54
CA TYR A 103 4.01 5.75 -8.77
C TYR A 103 4.53 7.18 -8.79
N HIS A 104 5.50 7.39 -9.67
CA HIS A 104 6.17 8.65 -9.97
C HIS A 104 6.10 8.93 -11.46
N TYR A 105 5.50 10.05 -11.85
CA TYR A 105 5.48 10.47 -13.26
C TYR A 105 6.85 11.01 -13.66
N ALA A 106 7.56 10.25 -14.51
CA ALA A 106 8.92 10.56 -14.91
C ALA A 106 8.95 11.67 -15.97
N ARG A 107 9.74 12.73 -15.74
CA ARG A 107 9.85 13.83 -16.71
C ARG A 107 11.17 13.79 -17.49
N PHE A 108 12.27 13.46 -16.82
CA PHE A 108 13.64 13.35 -17.36
C PHE A 108 14.02 14.42 -18.40
N ASP A 109 14.83 15.38 -18.01
CA ASP A 109 15.40 16.38 -18.90
C ASP A 109 16.85 16.74 -18.48
N TYR A 110 17.42 17.77 -19.12
CA TYR A 110 18.79 18.21 -18.85
C TYR A 110 18.99 18.72 -17.40
N SER A 111 17.98 19.36 -16.83
CA SER A 111 17.98 19.93 -15.48
C SER A 111 17.43 18.98 -14.41
N ASN A 112 16.81 17.88 -14.83
CA ASN A 112 16.08 16.95 -13.98
C ASN A 112 16.32 15.51 -14.46
N ASN A 113 17.23 14.77 -13.82
CA ASN A 113 17.66 13.46 -14.30
C ASN A 113 17.02 12.28 -13.54
N PRO A 114 17.11 11.05 -14.07
CA PRO A 114 16.47 9.88 -13.46
C PRO A 114 16.91 9.58 -12.02
N THR A 115 18.17 9.88 -11.68
CA THR A 115 18.67 9.68 -10.31
C THR A 115 18.05 10.68 -9.34
N GLN A 116 17.89 11.94 -9.76
CA GLN A 116 17.27 12.98 -8.94
C GLN A 116 15.79 12.68 -8.69
N GLU A 117 15.04 12.33 -9.73
CA GLU A 117 13.63 11.95 -9.59
C GLU A 117 13.45 10.72 -8.71
N GLY A 118 14.30 9.68 -8.87
CA GLY A 118 14.26 8.48 -8.04
C GLY A 118 14.52 8.80 -6.55
N ASN A 119 15.48 9.69 -6.26
CA ASN A 119 15.73 10.17 -4.89
C ASN A 119 14.55 10.98 -4.35
N TYR A 120 13.96 11.85 -5.18
CA TYR A 120 12.81 12.66 -4.81
C TYR A 120 11.59 11.80 -4.47
N PHE A 121 11.26 10.82 -5.33
CA PHE A 121 10.19 9.87 -5.12
C PHE A 121 10.40 9.00 -3.87
N ALA A 122 11.62 8.51 -3.65
CA ALA A 122 11.96 7.77 -2.43
C ALA A 122 11.74 8.62 -1.17
N SER A 123 12.17 9.88 -1.20
CA SER A 123 12.08 10.79 -0.06
C SER A 123 10.62 11.14 0.26
N ALA A 124 9.83 11.48 -0.76
CA ALA A 124 8.40 11.72 -0.63
C ALA A 124 7.65 10.50 -0.07
N THR A 125 7.98 9.30 -0.56
CA THR A 125 7.35 8.06 -0.11
C THR A 125 7.68 7.73 1.36
N LYS A 126 8.94 7.96 1.78
CA LYS A 126 9.34 7.82 3.19
C LYS A 126 8.62 8.83 4.09
N ALA A 127 8.45 10.07 3.64
CA ALA A 127 7.73 11.11 4.39
C ALA A 127 6.25 10.75 4.62
N LEU A 128 5.66 9.94 3.74
CA LEU A 128 4.31 9.39 3.89
C LEU A 128 4.24 8.14 4.80
N GLY A 129 5.37 7.72 5.39
CA GLY A 129 5.45 6.59 6.30
C GLY A 129 5.28 5.22 5.63
N LEU A 130 5.48 5.13 4.32
CA LEU A 130 5.41 3.85 3.60
C LEU A 130 6.71 3.05 3.78
N PRO A 131 6.62 1.72 4.01
CA PRO A 131 7.80 0.90 4.25
C PRO A 131 8.63 0.73 2.97
N VAL A 132 9.93 0.45 3.13
CA VAL A 132 10.84 0.16 2.00
C VAL A 132 10.51 -1.12 1.20
N SER A 133 9.54 -1.90 1.68
CA SER A 133 8.95 -3.05 0.97
C SER A 133 7.84 -2.67 -0.02
N THR A 134 7.44 -1.40 -0.05
CA THR A 134 6.44 -0.84 -0.97
C THR A 134 6.91 -1.00 -2.42
N VAL A 135 5.95 -1.28 -3.31
CA VAL A 135 6.19 -1.31 -4.76
C VAL A 135 6.25 0.14 -5.27
N MET A 136 7.38 0.49 -5.87
CA MET A 136 7.69 1.82 -6.38
C MET A 136 7.69 1.78 -7.90
N ILE A 137 6.77 2.48 -8.55
CA ILE A 137 6.60 2.40 -10.00
C ILE A 137 7.09 3.71 -10.63
N GLU A 138 8.02 3.60 -11.58
CA GLU A 138 8.31 4.67 -12.53
C GLU A 138 7.25 4.67 -13.61
N ASP A 139 6.59 5.80 -13.82
CA ASP A 139 5.63 6.02 -14.90
C ASP A 139 6.34 6.74 -16.05
N ALA A 140 6.74 5.96 -17.06
CA ALA A 140 7.51 6.38 -18.22
C ALA A 140 6.59 6.53 -19.44
N GLU A 141 6.08 7.75 -19.62
CA GLU A 141 5.19 8.12 -20.73
C GLU A 141 5.42 9.56 -21.24
N GLN A 142 6.50 10.21 -20.79
CA GLN A 142 6.82 11.57 -21.17
C GLN A 142 7.51 11.64 -22.55
N ASP A 143 6.93 12.42 -23.46
CA ASP A 143 7.59 12.75 -24.72
C ASP A 143 8.74 13.76 -24.52
N GLY A 144 9.76 13.70 -25.37
CA GLY A 144 10.80 14.73 -25.46
C GLY A 144 12.08 14.49 -24.63
N TYR A 145 12.17 13.38 -23.89
CA TYR A 145 13.45 12.93 -23.37
C TYR A 145 14.30 12.32 -24.49
N ASN A 146 15.45 12.93 -24.79
CA ASN A 146 16.35 12.51 -25.87
C ASN A 146 17.34 11.41 -25.46
N GLY A 147 17.28 10.92 -24.21
CA GLY A 147 18.14 9.84 -23.73
C GLY A 147 17.55 8.46 -23.93
N ASN A 148 18.32 7.43 -23.60
CA ASN A 148 17.84 6.05 -23.64
C ASN A 148 16.98 5.76 -22.41
N TRP A 149 15.67 5.63 -22.60
CA TRP A 149 14.71 5.36 -21.53
C TRP A 149 15.02 4.07 -20.76
N THR A 150 15.54 3.03 -21.40
CA THR A 150 15.95 1.79 -20.70
C THR A 150 17.06 2.06 -19.68
N ILE A 151 18.08 2.84 -20.07
CA ILE A 151 19.19 3.21 -19.17
C ILE A 151 18.72 4.19 -18.09
N ALA A 152 17.88 5.15 -18.46
CA ALA A 152 17.29 6.11 -17.54
C ALA A 152 16.47 5.40 -16.43
N SER A 153 15.60 4.47 -16.82
CA SER A 153 14.80 3.68 -15.86
C SER A 153 15.68 2.80 -14.95
N GLN A 154 16.79 2.25 -15.45
CA GLN A 154 17.77 1.56 -14.59
C GLN A 154 18.40 2.50 -13.56
N GLN A 155 18.74 3.73 -13.94
CA GLN A 155 19.29 4.75 -13.03
C GLN A 155 18.25 5.17 -11.98
N PHE A 156 17.00 5.40 -12.38
CA PHE A 156 15.89 5.69 -11.48
C PHE A 156 15.69 4.56 -10.47
N ALA A 157 15.60 3.33 -10.96
CA ALA A 157 15.47 2.14 -10.10
C ALA A 157 16.68 1.97 -9.16
N GLN A 158 17.89 2.31 -9.60
CA GLN A 158 19.07 2.27 -8.74
C GLN A 158 19.01 3.33 -7.64
N ALA A 159 18.53 4.54 -7.93
CA ALA A 159 18.32 5.58 -6.92
C ALA A 159 17.31 5.14 -5.84
N LEU A 160 16.23 4.47 -6.24
CA LEU A 160 15.28 3.85 -5.31
C LEU A 160 15.92 2.77 -4.44
N ARG A 161 16.74 1.89 -5.04
CA ARG A 161 17.47 0.83 -4.31
C ARG A 161 18.48 1.41 -3.32
N ASN A 162 19.20 2.46 -3.71
CA ASN A 162 20.12 3.18 -2.82
C ASN A 162 19.38 3.78 -1.61
N ASN A 163 18.10 4.11 -1.78
CA ASN A 163 17.22 4.57 -0.70
C ASN A 163 16.57 3.43 0.11
N GLY A 164 16.92 2.17 -0.17
CA GLY A 164 16.45 0.98 0.53
C GLY A 164 15.20 0.32 -0.07
N PHE A 165 14.56 0.93 -1.07
CA PHE A 165 13.37 0.36 -1.70
C PHE A 165 13.73 -0.85 -2.56
N LYS A 166 13.13 -2.00 -2.24
CA LYS A 166 13.53 -3.29 -2.83
C LYS A 166 12.76 -3.66 -4.10
N LYS A 167 11.68 -2.93 -4.42
CA LYS A 167 10.74 -3.27 -5.49
C LYS A 167 10.48 -2.11 -6.45
N PRO A 168 11.51 -1.56 -7.11
CA PRO A 168 11.30 -0.69 -8.25
C PRO A 168 10.67 -1.49 -9.40
N ARG A 169 9.70 -0.89 -10.07
CA ARG A 169 8.97 -1.41 -11.24
C ARG A 169 8.72 -0.28 -12.23
N TYR A 170 8.24 -0.63 -13.41
CA TYR A 170 8.07 0.31 -14.50
C TYR A 170 6.65 0.24 -15.05
N TYR A 171 6.15 1.38 -15.50
CA TYR A 171 4.94 1.50 -16.28
C TYR A 171 5.29 2.21 -17.59
N THR A 172 4.70 1.73 -18.69
CA THR A 172 4.79 2.38 -20.00
C THR A 172 3.72 1.83 -20.96
N SER A 173 3.56 2.45 -22.12
CA SER A 173 2.64 1.99 -23.15
C SER A 173 3.16 0.76 -23.90
N GLN A 174 2.24 -0.08 -24.41
CA GLN A 174 2.60 -1.20 -25.28
C GLN A 174 3.34 -0.73 -26.54
N SER A 175 3.02 0.46 -27.05
CA SER A 175 3.69 1.04 -28.21
C SER A 175 5.16 1.33 -27.93
N TRP A 176 5.50 1.86 -26.75
CA TRP A 176 6.88 2.15 -26.37
C TRP A 176 7.73 0.89 -26.30
N LEU A 177 7.15 -0.20 -25.80
CA LEU A 177 7.79 -1.52 -25.77
C LEU A 177 7.99 -2.08 -27.19
N ALA A 178 6.96 -1.98 -28.04
CA ALA A 178 7.03 -2.48 -29.42
C ALA A 178 8.02 -1.70 -30.29
N SER A 179 8.17 -0.39 -30.05
CA SER A 179 9.10 0.48 -30.77
C SER A 179 10.52 0.50 -30.18
N GLY A 180 10.77 -0.23 -29.10
CA GLY A 180 12.10 -0.31 -28.47
C GLY A 180 12.53 0.95 -27.71
N ILE A 181 11.58 1.83 -27.35
CA ILE A 181 11.88 2.98 -26.47
C ILE A 181 12.29 2.45 -25.09
N MET A 182 11.57 1.44 -24.60
CA MET A 182 11.94 0.69 -23.39
C MET A 182 12.12 -0.80 -23.73
N ASP A 183 13.24 -1.38 -23.29
CA ASP A 183 13.57 -2.77 -23.54
C ASP A 183 13.18 -3.67 -22.36
N ALA A 184 12.10 -4.43 -22.55
CA ALA A 184 11.61 -5.38 -21.55
C ALA A 184 12.56 -6.54 -21.24
N SER A 185 13.45 -6.90 -22.17
CA SER A 185 14.44 -7.95 -21.94
C SER A 185 15.50 -7.51 -20.93
N ILE A 186 15.79 -6.21 -20.87
CA ILE A 186 16.76 -5.59 -19.96
C ILE A 186 16.10 -5.23 -18.61
N LEU A 187 14.91 -4.63 -18.65
CA LEU A 187 14.18 -4.20 -17.44
C LEU A 187 13.48 -5.37 -16.70
N GLY A 188 13.31 -6.50 -17.40
CA GLY A 188 12.57 -7.66 -16.96
C GLY A 188 11.08 -7.48 -17.17
N ALA A 189 10.48 -8.25 -18.09
CA ALA A 189 9.07 -8.13 -18.45
C ALA A 189 8.10 -8.21 -17.25
N SER A 190 8.39 -9.06 -16.26
CA SER A 190 7.60 -9.18 -15.02
C SER A 190 7.62 -7.94 -14.13
N ASN A 191 8.58 -7.03 -14.35
CA ASN A 191 8.69 -5.74 -13.67
C ASN A 191 8.00 -4.61 -14.43
N ILE A 192 7.25 -4.91 -15.49
CA ILE A 192 6.56 -3.89 -16.29
C ILE A 192 5.04 -4.03 -16.17
N TRP A 193 4.38 -2.91 -15.94
CA TRP A 193 2.95 -2.71 -16.04
C TRP A 193 2.65 -1.98 -17.35
N VAL A 194 1.96 -2.66 -18.26
CA VAL A 194 1.78 -2.19 -19.62
C VAL A 194 0.44 -1.50 -19.78
N ALA A 195 0.40 -0.29 -20.33
CA ALA A 195 -0.83 0.34 -20.79
C ALA A 195 -1.15 -0.05 -22.24
N GLN A 196 -2.35 -0.59 -22.46
CA GLN A 196 -2.89 -0.81 -23.80
C GLN A 196 -4.41 -0.84 -23.76
N TYR A 197 -5.03 0.21 -24.27
CA TYR A 197 -6.49 0.27 -24.40
C TYR A 197 -6.92 -0.32 -25.74
N LEU A 198 -7.84 -1.29 -25.70
CA LEU A 198 -8.27 -1.98 -26.90
C LEU A 198 -9.35 -1.20 -27.64
N TYR A 199 -9.31 -1.28 -28.97
CA TYR A 199 -10.45 -0.92 -29.80
C TYR A 199 -11.59 -1.92 -29.55
N GLY A 200 -12.71 -1.43 -29.04
CA GLY A 200 -13.85 -2.25 -28.63
C GLY A 200 -13.75 -2.74 -27.19
N LYS A 201 -14.72 -3.58 -26.79
CA LYS A 201 -14.86 -4.05 -25.41
C LYS A 201 -13.78 -5.10 -25.05
N PRO A 202 -12.94 -4.89 -24.02
CA PRO A 202 -12.03 -5.91 -23.53
C PRO A 202 -12.78 -7.16 -23.03
N SER A 203 -12.15 -8.33 -23.12
CA SER A 203 -12.77 -9.59 -22.71
C SER A 203 -11.90 -10.37 -21.72
N ALA A 204 -12.54 -10.94 -20.69
CA ALA A 204 -11.93 -11.89 -19.77
C ALA A 204 -11.37 -13.15 -20.48
N SER A 205 -11.91 -13.50 -21.65
CA SER A 205 -11.43 -14.64 -22.45
C SER A 205 -10.29 -14.30 -23.41
N ARG A 206 -9.93 -13.02 -23.55
CA ARG A 206 -8.93 -12.56 -24.54
C ARG A 206 -7.96 -11.54 -23.97
N LEU A 207 -7.35 -11.93 -22.86
CA LEU A 207 -6.37 -11.13 -22.12
C LEU A 207 -5.13 -10.80 -22.97
N GLN A 208 -4.58 -9.60 -22.79
CA GLN A 208 -3.39 -9.11 -23.49
C GLN A 208 -2.24 -8.91 -22.50
N ASN A 209 -1.01 -8.82 -23.01
CA ASN A 209 0.19 -8.47 -22.23
C ASN A 209 0.47 -9.41 -21.03
N ALA A 210 0.01 -10.67 -21.09
CA ALA A 210 0.15 -11.64 -19.99
C ALA A 210 1.61 -12.07 -19.72
N ALA A 211 2.54 -11.79 -20.63
CA ALA A 211 3.97 -11.99 -20.42
C ALA A 211 4.59 -10.96 -19.44
N TYR A 212 3.90 -9.84 -19.20
CA TYR A 212 4.33 -8.78 -18.30
C TYR A 212 3.73 -8.92 -16.90
N GLY A 213 4.10 -8.02 -15.99
CA GLY A 213 3.62 -8.08 -14.61
C GLY A 213 2.15 -7.70 -14.44
N ALA A 214 1.69 -6.68 -15.18
CA ALA A 214 0.32 -6.19 -15.15
C ALA A 214 -0.08 -5.53 -16.48
N TRP A 215 -1.38 -5.34 -16.69
CA TRP A 215 -1.94 -4.67 -17.86
C TRP A 215 -3.03 -3.67 -17.46
N GLN A 216 -2.80 -2.38 -17.71
CA GLN A 216 -3.84 -1.34 -17.66
C GLN A 216 -4.64 -1.41 -18.97
N TYR A 217 -5.90 -1.80 -18.88
CA TYR A 217 -6.72 -2.12 -20.05
C TYR A 217 -7.84 -1.11 -20.30
N SER A 218 -8.08 -0.19 -19.37
CA SER A 218 -9.07 0.88 -19.54
C SER A 218 -8.82 2.03 -18.57
N SER A 219 -9.05 3.25 -19.04
CA SER A 219 -9.19 4.48 -18.24
C SER A 219 -10.64 4.90 -18.03
N GLN A 220 -11.59 4.05 -18.41
CA GLN A 220 -13.02 4.37 -18.52
C GLN A 220 -13.89 3.38 -17.73
N MET A 221 -13.45 2.94 -16.55
CA MET A 221 -14.25 2.04 -15.70
C MET A 221 -15.11 2.80 -14.68
N TYR A 222 -16.42 2.62 -14.78
CA TYR A 222 -17.41 3.14 -13.83
C TYR A 222 -17.80 2.06 -12.82
N PHE A 223 -17.36 2.25 -11.58
CA PHE A 223 -17.72 1.34 -10.49
C PHE A 223 -19.11 1.67 -9.95
N GLN A 224 -19.91 0.64 -9.71
CA GLN A 224 -21.34 0.82 -9.42
C GLN A 224 -21.69 0.97 -7.94
N GLY A 225 -20.71 0.82 -7.03
CA GLY A 225 -21.00 0.73 -5.59
C GLY A 225 -21.19 2.05 -4.85
N THR A 226 -20.86 3.20 -5.45
CA THR A 226 -21.17 4.53 -4.87
C THR A 226 -21.53 5.54 -5.97
N ALA A 227 -22.24 6.62 -5.59
CA ALA A 227 -22.60 7.68 -6.54
C ALA A 227 -21.38 8.40 -7.14
N ASN A 228 -20.28 8.53 -6.38
CA ASN A 228 -19.05 9.14 -6.89
C ASN A 228 -18.43 8.28 -7.99
N LEU A 229 -18.32 6.97 -7.73
CA LEU A 229 -17.73 6.00 -8.64
C LEU A 229 -18.57 5.75 -9.91
N GLN A 230 -19.88 5.98 -9.84
CA GLN A 230 -20.78 5.92 -10.99
C GLN A 230 -20.64 7.12 -11.92
N ARG A 231 -20.13 8.25 -11.43
CA ARG A 231 -20.00 9.51 -12.19
C ARG A 231 -18.62 9.74 -12.76
N HIS A 232 -17.59 9.18 -12.12
CA HIS A 232 -16.20 9.42 -12.48
C HIS A 232 -15.52 8.08 -12.80
N PRO A 233 -15.02 7.89 -14.02
CA PRO A 233 -14.31 6.69 -14.38
C PRO A 233 -12.96 6.61 -13.66
N LEU A 234 -12.47 5.38 -13.50
CA LEU A 234 -11.16 5.08 -12.96
C LEU A 234 -10.36 4.20 -13.92
N ASP A 235 -9.04 4.32 -13.80
CA ASP A 235 -8.09 3.49 -14.52
C ASP A 235 -8.03 2.12 -13.84
N VAL A 236 -8.10 1.06 -14.63
CA VAL A 236 -8.16 -0.31 -14.14
C VAL A 236 -7.15 -1.22 -14.81
N SER A 237 -6.56 -2.07 -13.97
CA SER A 237 -5.55 -3.02 -14.37
C SER A 237 -5.85 -4.44 -13.91
N ILE A 238 -5.41 -5.40 -14.71
CA ILE A 238 -5.27 -6.79 -14.29
C ILE A 238 -3.85 -7.02 -13.76
N ASP A 239 -3.75 -7.75 -12.66
CA ASP A 239 -2.48 -8.14 -12.06
C ASP A 239 -2.19 -9.61 -12.42
N TYR A 240 -1.15 -9.86 -13.21
CA TYR A 240 -0.79 -11.22 -13.64
C TYR A 240 0.16 -11.90 -12.66
N GLN A 241 1.13 -11.15 -12.13
CA GLN A 241 2.28 -11.73 -11.43
C GLN A 241 2.50 -11.16 -10.02
N ASN A 242 1.44 -10.62 -9.40
CA ASN A 242 1.51 -9.89 -8.13
C ASN A 242 2.37 -8.63 -8.26
N PHE A 243 2.14 -7.92 -9.37
CA PHE A 243 2.86 -6.73 -9.75
C PHE A 243 2.66 -5.59 -8.76
N PHE A 244 1.44 -5.35 -8.28
CA PHE A 244 1.21 -4.26 -7.33
C PHE A 244 1.59 -4.63 -5.90
N GLY A 245 2.27 -5.77 -5.74
CA GLY A 245 2.46 -6.43 -4.46
C GLY A 245 1.25 -7.30 -4.14
N ARG A 246 1.50 -8.38 -3.41
CA ARG A 246 0.41 -9.03 -2.70
C ARG A 246 0.07 -8.15 -1.50
N LEU A 247 -1.11 -8.41 -0.95
CA LEU A 247 -1.18 -8.36 0.50
C LEU A 247 -0.09 -9.36 0.91
N GLN A 248 1.05 -8.90 1.44
CA GLN A 248 1.52 -9.61 2.61
C GLN A 248 0.25 -9.72 3.44
N PRO A 249 -0.19 -10.93 3.82
CA PRO A 249 -1.46 -11.07 4.52
C PRO A 249 -1.55 -9.88 5.46
N VAL A 250 -2.60 -9.07 5.31
CA VAL A 250 -3.06 -8.38 6.50
C VAL A 250 -3.44 -9.59 7.34
N ILE A 251 -2.48 -10.08 8.12
CA ILE A 251 -2.82 -10.78 9.33
C ILE A 251 -3.71 -9.73 9.98
N PRO A 252 -5.05 -9.97 10.04
CA PRO A 252 -6.03 -8.95 10.42
C PRO A 252 -5.43 -8.23 11.60
N ALA A 253 -5.17 -6.92 11.45
CA ALA A 253 -4.21 -6.14 12.24
C ALA A 253 -3.62 -7.00 13.35
N GLN A 254 -2.53 -7.73 13.10
CA GLN A 254 -1.98 -8.60 14.14
C GLN A 254 -1.51 -7.68 15.27
N GLU A 255 -2.42 -7.26 16.16
CA GLU A 255 -2.45 -7.72 17.52
C GLU A 255 -1.10 -8.35 17.84
N ARG A 256 -0.14 -7.48 18.16
CA ARG A 256 1.11 -7.98 18.70
C ARG A 256 0.77 -8.53 20.07
N ALA A 257 1.24 -9.73 20.37
CA ALA A 257 1.18 -10.19 21.75
C ALA A 257 1.98 -9.22 22.61
N VAL A 258 1.41 -8.78 23.72
CA VAL A 258 2.18 -8.22 24.83
C VAL A 258 2.52 -9.38 25.74
N TYR A 259 3.81 -9.72 25.77
CA TYR A 259 4.37 -10.78 26.59
C TYR A 259 4.54 -10.28 28.02
N ARG A 260 4.13 -11.08 29.01
CA ARG A 260 4.38 -10.84 30.43
C ARG A 260 5.54 -11.71 30.89
N LEU A 261 6.52 -11.08 31.52
CA LEU A 261 7.66 -11.76 32.11
C LEU A 261 7.82 -11.31 33.55
N TYR A 262 8.16 -12.26 34.42
CA TYR A 262 8.39 -12.04 35.83
C TYR A 262 9.87 -12.26 36.16
N ASN A 263 10.48 -11.33 36.87
CA ASN A 263 11.85 -11.49 37.35
C ASN A 263 11.83 -12.04 38.79
N PRO A 264 12.34 -13.26 39.04
CA PRO A 264 12.32 -13.85 40.38
C PRO A 264 13.24 -13.16 41.38
N ASP A 265 14.25 -12.39 40.94
CA ASP A 265 15.25 -11.76 41.81
C ASP A 265 14.76 -10.44 42.41
N ASN A 266 14.06 -9.61 41.62
CA ASN A 266 13.56 -8.30 42.06
C ASN A 266 12.02 -8.19 42.04
N HIS A 267 11.33 -9.25 41.67
CA HIS A 267 9.88 -9.37 41.55
C HIS A 267 9.23 -8.48 40.47
N ASP A 268 10.01 -7.86 39.59
CA ASP A 268 9.51 -6.98 38.53
C ASP A 268 8.67 -7.76 37.49
N HIS A 269 7.63 -7.11 36.97
CA HIS A 269 6.86 -7.61 35.83
C HIS A 269 7.09 -6.72 34.61
N LEU A 270 7.65 -7.30 33.56
CA LEU A 270 7.88 -6.61 32.30
C LEU A 270 6.83 -7.01 31.25
N TYR A 271 6.27 -6.01 30.60
CA TYR A 271 5.28 -6.15 29.54
C TYR A 271 5.86 -5.61 28.24
N THR A 272 6.04 -6.48 27.24
CA THR A 272 6.67 -6.08 25.97
C THR A 272 5.94 -6.60 24.75
N SER A 273 5.81 -5.76 23.72
CA SER A 273 5.37 -6.18 22.39
C SER A 273 6.51 -6.70 21.52
N ASN A 274 7.76 -6.64 22.01
CA ASN A 274 8.95 -7.12 21.33
C ASN A 274 9.25 -8.57 21.71
N LYS A 275 8.94 -9.50 20.79
CA LYS A 275 9.20 -10.93 20.99
C LYS A 275 10.67 -11.26 21.25
N THR A 276 11.60 -10.49 20.67
CA THR A 276 13.04 -10.70 20.89
C THR A 276 13.45 -10.31 22.30
N GLU A 277 12.92 -9.20 22.84
CA GLU A 277 13.17 -8.78 24.23
C GLU A 277 12.64 -9.84 25.21
N ALA A 278 11.42 -10.32 24.99
CA ALA A 278 10.84 -11.40 25.79
C ALA A 278 11.72 -12.67 25.77
N GLN A 279 12.18 -13.11 24.60
CA GLN A 279 13.04 -14.29 24.51
C GLN A 279 14.37 -14.09 25.24
N GLN A 280 15.00 -12.93 25.06
CA GLN A 280 16.29 -12.63 25.69
C GLN A 280 16.20 -12.59 27.22
N LEU A 281 15.12 -12.04 27.76
CA LEU A 281 14.86 -12.01 29.20
C LEU A 281 14.60 -13.42 29.75
N ALA A 282 13.79 -14.21 29.03
CA ALA A 282 13.55 -15.61 29.39
C ALA A 282 14.85 -16.43 29.39
N ASP A 283 15.69 -16.26 28.37
CA ASP A 283 17.01 -16.89 28.28
C ASP A 283 17.97 -16.41 29.39
N SER A 284 17.70 -15.23 29.97
CA SER A 284 18.46 -14.64 31.08
C SER A 284 17.89 -14.96 32.47
N GLY A 285 16.92 -15.87 32.57
CA GLY A 285 16.38 -16.38 33.84
C GLY A 285 15.08 -15.71 34.31
N TRP A 286 14.45 -14.87 33.50
CA TRP A 286 13.11 -14.38 33.80
C TRP A 286 12.06 -15.45 33.47
N ASP A 287 11.00 -15.53 34.28
CA ASP A 287 9.89 -16.43 34.06
C ASP A 287 8.96 -15.88 32.98
N TYR A 288 8.85 -16.57 31.85
CA TYR A 288 7.89 -16.23 30.81
C TYR A 288 6.48 -16.70 31.20
N GLU A 289 5.60 -15.76 31.53
CA GLU A 289 4.24 -16.06 32.01
C GLU A 289 3.19 -16.13 30.89
N GLY A 290 3.59 -15.82 29.64
CA GLY A 290 2.73 -15.94 28.46
C GLY A 290 2.30 -14.60 27.86
N ILE A 291 1.19 -14.65 27.12
CA ILE A 291 0.61 -13.49 26.45
C ILE A 291 -0.41 -12.84 27.40
N ALA A 292 -0.15 -11.60 27.82
CA ALA A 292 -1.04 -10.86 28.70
C ALA A 292 -2.30 -10.36 27.97
N TRP A 293 -2.09 -9.78 26.78
CA TRP A 293 -3.12 -9.28 25.87
C TRP A 293 -2.54 -9.02 24.49
N LYS A 294 -3.37 -8.54 23.58
CA LYS A 294 -2.99 -8.14 22.22
C LYS A 294 -3.02 -6.62 22.06
N THR A 295 -2.13 -6.07 21.23
CA THR A 295 -1.89 -4.62 21.11
C THR A 295 -1.84 -4.16 19.65
N ALA A 296 -2.35 -2.96 19.37
CA ALA A 296 -2.15 -2.24 18.11
C ALA A 296 -0.67 -2.00 17.77
N LYS A 297 -0.35 -1.90 16.47
CA LYS A 297 1.03 -1.63 16.03
C LYS A 297 1.49 -0.19 16.28
N SER A 298 0.60 0.80 16.11
CA SER A 298 0.98 2.23 16.21
C SER A 298 -0.19 3.22 16.21
N ASN A 299 -1.44 2.75 16.08
CA ASN A 299 -2.64 3.58 15.94
C ASN A 299 -3.56 3.58 17.19
N GLY A 300 -3.25 2.77 18.20
CA GLY A 300 -3.94 2.77 19.50
C GLY A 300 -3.47 3.90 20.41
N GLN A 301 -4.01 3.97 21.63
CA GLN A 301 -3.50 4.87 22.66
C GLN A 301 -2.11 4.39 23.11
N PRO A 302 -1.07 5.25 23.12
CA PRO A 302 0.25 4.82 23.56
C PRO A 302 0.28 4.49 25.06
N VAL A 303 0.97 3.42 25.43
CA VAL A 303 1.34 3.11 26.82
C VAL A 303 2.83 3.34 26.99
N TYR A 304 3.17 4.24 27.91
CA TYR A 304 4.54 4.60 28.25
C TYR A 304 5.14 3.55 29.18
N ARG A 305 6.37 3.11 28.88
CA ARG A 305 7.18 2.28 29.79
C ARG A 305 8.19 3.18 30.51
N LEU A 306 8.22 3.10 31.83
CA LEU A 306 9.16 3.82 32.67
C LEU A 306 9.94 2.84 33.54
N TYR A 307 11.24 3.08 33.68
CA TYR A 307 12.13 2.32 34.56
C TYR A 307 12.53 3.18 35.76
N SER A 308 12.50 2.61 36.97
CA SER A 308 13.01 3.25 38.19
C SER A 308 14.43 2.78 38.49
N PRO A 309 15.48 3.60 38.30
CA PRO A 309 16.84 3.18 38.61
C PRO A 309 17.10 2.89 40.09
N SER A 310 16.38 3.57 40.98
CA SER A 310 16.54 3.41 42.44
C SER A 310 15.83 2.16 42.97
N ALA A 311 14.73 1.75 42.33
CA ALA A 311 13.90 0.64 42.78
C ALA A 311 14.04 -0.63 41.91
N ALA A 312 14.69 -0.50 40.75
CA ALA A 312 14.98 -1.58 39.81
C ALA A 312 13.73 -2.32 39.26
N TYR A 313 12.62 -1.61 39.04
CA TYR A 313 11.41 -2.17 38.41
C TYR A 313 10.78 -1.19 37.40
N HIS A 314 9.86 -1.72 36.57
CA HIS A 314 9.16 -0.96 35.54
C HIS A 314 7.77 -0.51 35.99
N PHE A 315 7.28 0.54 35.33
CA PHE A 315 5.91 1.03 35.45
C PHE A 315 5.33 1.35 34.07
N TYR A 316 4.02 1.18 33.92
CA TYR A 316 3.30 1.37 32.67
C TYR A 316 2.11 2.29 32.86
N THR A 317 1.94 3.25 31.97
CA THR A 317 0.81 4.16 32.02
C THR A 317 0.37 4.63 30.64
N ALA A 318 -0.94 4.76 30.44
CA ALA A 318 -1.53 5.41 29.27
C ALA A 318 -1.73 6.93 29.49
N SER A 319 -1.42 7.43 30.70
CA SER A 319 -1.54 8.84 31.09
C SER A 319 -0.21 9.56 30.90
N LYS A 320 -0.19 10.53 29.99
CA LYS A 320 0.98 11.39 29.81
C LYS A 320 1.32 12.18 31.07
N VAL A 321 0.31 12.62 31.83
CA VAL A 321 0.50 13.39 33.07
C VAL A 321 1.21 12.54 34.15
N GLU A 322 0.83 11.28 34.28
CA GLU A 322 1.48 10.35 35.23
C GLU A 322 2.92 10.06 34.80
N LYS A 323 3.14 9.82 33.50
CA LYS A 323 4.48 9.66 32.92
C LYS A 323 5.38 10.87 33.21
N ASP A 324 4.91 12.08 32.92
CA ASP A 324 5.70 13.30 33.10
C ASP A 324 6.01 13.55 34.60
N ALA A 325 5.07 13.25 35.49
CA ALA A 325 5.26 13.38 36.95
C ALA A 325 6.30 12.40 37.49
N LEU A 326 6.35 11.16 36.98
CA LEU A 326 7.34 10.16 37.36
C LEU A 326 8.74 10.51 36.86
N GLU A 327 8.87 11.01 35.63
CA GLU A 327 10.15 11.55 35.13
C GLU A 327 10.68 12.67 36.02
N GLY A 328 9.81 13.58 36.47
CA GLY A 328 10.16 14.62 37.44
C GLY A 328 10.63 14.09 38.81
N ARG A 329 10.35 12.81 39.11
CA ARG A 329 10.77 12.10 40.33
C ARG A 329 11.96 11.16 40.10
N GLY A 330 12.63 11.26 38.94
CA GLY A 330 13.84 10.50 38.63
C GLY A 330 13.62 9.15 37.94
N TRP A 331 12.38 8.85 37.51
CA TRP A 331 12.14 7.70 36.63
C TRP A 331 12.64 7.98 35.21
N ARG A 332 13.12 6.95 34.52
CA ARG A 332 13.55 7.04 33.13
C ARG A 332 12.45 6.54 32.21
N ALA A 333 11.91 7.41 31.35
CA ALA A 333 11.05 6.95 30.27
C ALA A 333 11.87 6.22 29.20
N GLU A 334 11.40 5.04 28.82
CA GLU A 334 12.03 4.19 27.81
C GLU A 334 11.32 4.25 26.45
N GLY A 335 10.31 5.11 26.36
CA GLY A 335 9.48 5.30 25.17
C GLY A 335 8.13 4.60 25.28
N PHE A 336 7.54 4.29 24.13
CA PHE A 336 6.27 3.57 24.05
C PHE A 336 6.56 2.06 24.15
N GLY A 337 6.02 1.41 25.17
CA GLY A 337 6.13 -0.05 25.30
C GLY A 337 5.23 -0.76 24.27
N PHE A 338 4.00 -0.25 24.11
CA PHE A 338 2.98 -0.79 23.21
C PHE A 338 1.82 0.21 23.04
N TYR A 339 0.84 -0.11 22.19
CA TYR A 339 -0.32 0.74 21.89
C TYR A 339 -1.63 0.00 22.16
N VAL A 340 -2.45 0.49 23.07
CA VAL A 340 -3.66 -0.20 23.49
C VAL A 340 -4.86 0.25 22.67
N ASP A 341 -5.59 -0.73 22.17
CA ASP A 341 -6.87 -0.63 21.51
C ASP A 341 -7.72 -1.85 21.91
N GLY A 342 -9.03 -1.69 21.95
CA GLY A 342 -9.93 -2.79 22.29
C GLY A 342 -10.95 -2.44 23.36
N SER A 343 -11.66 -3.47 23.79
CA SER A 343 -12.85 -3.33 24.65
C SER A 343 -12.70 -3.99 26.02
N SER A 344 -11.83 -5.00 26.15
CA SER A 344 -11.67 -5.73 27.42
C SER A 344 -10.85 -4.91 28.43
N PRO A 345 -11.23 -4.89 29.72
CA PRO A 345 -10.51 -4.11 30.73
C PRO A 345 -9.15 -4.73 31.09
N VAL A 346 -8.15 -3.88 31.34
CA VAL A 346 -6.91 -4.23 32.03
C VAL A 346 -6.87 -3.50 33.37
N TYR A 347 -6.84 -4.25 34.46
CA TYR A 347 -6.86 -3.75 35.83
C TYR A 347 -5.44 -3.44 36.31
N ARG A 348 -5.27 -2.34 37.06
CA ARG A 348 -4.02 -1.97 37.74
C ARG A 348 -4.14 -2.23 39.24
N SER A 349 -3.22 -3.03 39.77
CA SER A 349 -3.12 -3.32 41.20
C SER A 349 -1.81 -2.81 41.74
N TYR A 350 -1.81 -2.13 42.88
CA TYR A 350 -0.62 -1.56 43.52
C TYR A 350 -0.27 -2.28 44.82
N GLU A 351 0.99 -2.64 45.00
CA GLU A 351 1.52 -3.27 46.21
C GLU A 351 2.20 -2.20 47.09
N PRO A 352 1.63 -1.84 48.26
CA PRO A 352 2.14 -0.71 49.05
C PRO A 352 3.51 -0.93 49.72
N GLY A 353 3.96 -2.17 49.89
CA GLY A 353 5.20 -2.49 50.60
C GLY A 353 6.46 -2.30 49.76
N THR A 354 6.34 -2.52 48.45
CA THR A 354 7.42 -2.55 47.45
C THR A 354 7.27 -1.45 46.41
N GLY A 355 6.04 -0.95 46.23
CA GLY A 355 5.70 0.05 45.23
C GLY A 355 5.41 -0.54 43.83
N GLN A 356 5.35 -1.87 43.71
CA GLN A 356 5.14 -2.56 42.45
C GLN A 356 3.69 -2.47 41.97
N HIS A 357 3.53 -2.61 40.65
CA HIS A 357 2.22 -2.64 40.00
C HIS A 357 2.07 -3.91 39.17
N LEU A 358 0.87 -4.50 39.19
CA LEU A 358 0.49 -5.58 38.27
C LEU A 358 -0.65 -5.11 37.36
N PHE A 359 -0.53 -5.46 36.08
CA PHE A 359 -1.52 -5.18 35.03
C PHE A 359 -2.10 -6.49 34.51
N THR A 360 -3.42 -6.68 34.59
CA THR A 360 -4.03 -7.95 34.20
C THR A 360 -5.41 -7.80 33.57
N LYS A 361 -5.72 -8.65 32.58
CA LYS A 361 -7.09 -8.84 32.06
C LYS A 361 -7.91 -9.80 32.92
N ASP A 362 -7.27 -10.57 33.80
CA ASP A 362 -7.94 -11.55 34.64
C ASP A 362 -8.49 -10.89 35.91
N ALA A 363 -9.81 -10.68 35.94
CA ALA A 363 -10.52 -10.17 37.10
C ALA A 363 -10.32 -11.06 38.35
N TYR A 364 -10.05 -12.35 38.19
CA TYR A 364 -9.79 -13.26 39.29
C TYR A 364 -8.38 -13.09 39.89
N GLU A 365 -7.35 -12.90 39.05
CA GLU A 365 -5.99 -12.53 39.50
C GLU A 365 -6.04 -11.20 40.26
N HIS A 366 -6.69 -10.18 39.69
CA HIS A 366 -6.91 -8.90 40.34
C HIS A 366 -7.59 -9.05 41.71
N GLY A 367 -8.72 -9.77 41.78
CA GLY A 367 -9.43 -10.02 43.04
C GLY A 367 -8.66 -10.86 44.08
N LYS A 368 -7.66 -11.66 43.65
CA LYS A 368 -6.74 -12.34 44.57
C LYS A 368 -5.73 -11.38 45.18
N LEU A 369 -5.19 -10.44 44.40
CA LEU A 369 -4.24 -9.44 44.88
C LEU A 369 -4.89 -8.53 45.93
N LEU A 370 -6.13 -8.09 45.70
CA LEU A 370 -6.85 -7.26 46.67
C LEU A 370 -7.05 -7.98 48.01
N ARG A 371 -7.30 -9.29 47.99
CA ARG A 371 -7.36 -10.13 49.21
C ARG A 371 -6.00 -10.30 49.90
N ARG A 372 -4.90 -10.01 49.21
CA ARG A 372 -3.52 -10.00 49.71
C ARG A 372 -3.03 -8.58 50.02
N ALA A 373 -3.95 -7.66 50.31
CA ALA A 373 -3.67 -6.28 50.70
C ALA A 373 -3.03 -5.39 49.61
N TRP A 374 -3.09 -5.80 48.34
CA TRP A 374 -2.84 -4.88 47.23
C TRP A 374 -4.02 -3.90 47.11
N ARG A 375 -3.74 -2.69 46.63
CA ARG A 375 -4.74 -1.65 46.40
C ARG A 375 -5.25 -1.73 44.96
N ASP A 376 -6.54 -1.55 44.81
CA ASP A 376 -7.17 -1.36 43.50
C ASP A 376 -6.91 0.08 43.04
N GLU A 377 -6.32 0.23 41.86
CA GLU A 377 -6.14 1.54 41.20
C GLU A 377 -7.02 1.70 39.96
N GLY A 378 -7.95 0.76 39.76
CA GLY A 378 -8.96 0.80 38.72
C GLY A 378 -8.45 0.36 37.35
N LEU A 379 -9.11 0.90 36.32
CA LEU A 379 -8.83 0.57 34.93
C LEU A 379 -7.56 1.27 34.45
N ALA A 380 -6.55 0.49 34.06
CA ALA A 380 -5.34 1.01 33.44
C ALA A 380 -5.62 1.47 31.99
N TRP A 381 -6.24 0.58 31.21
CA TRP A 381 -6.65 0.78 29.81
C TRP A 381 -7.55 -0.37 29.35
N ARG A 382 -7.91 -0.38 28.06
CA ARG A 382 -8.63 -1.49 27.40
C ARG A 382 -7.78 -2.11 26.30
N ALA A 383 -7.77 -3.44 26.22
CA ALA A 383 -6.96 -4.21 25.28
C ALA A 383 -7.66 -5.54 24.87
N ASP A 384 -7.52 -5.97 23.63
CA ASP A 384 -8.14 -7.21 23.11
C ASP A 384 -7.37 -8.51 23.38
#